data_AF-A0A3D3I106-F1
#
_entry.id   AF-A0A3D3I106-F1
#
_cell.length_a   1.000
_cell.length_b   1.000
_cell.length_c   1.000
_cell.angle_alpha   90.00
_cell.angle_beta   90.00
_cell.angle_gamma   90.00
#
_symmetry.space_group_name_H-M   'P 1'
#
loop_
_entity.id
_entity.type
_entity.pdbx_description
1 polymer ?
#
loop_
_entity_poly.entity_id
_entity_poly.type
_entity_poly.pdbx_seq_one_letter_code
_entity_poly.pdbx_strand_id
1 'polypeptide(L)'
;MRAEIYEDLWEVEAETFQTLPPDAGHSAYPYVPLAASGAAQMVSLRTVVLENQWTRITVCPDLGGAIVAWHDLRTGEAILTAPKRLASTSGGVRGATVAAGLQWRTWPDERRLMTGRVDFRIHADEDEAGAVSLFLHEVLAGVPAHWTACLTLEPDSAALRVEFRLQNLSLLALRLDSGFSLAGAEWDANLCSWLAPGTGGLGVVPQRGAMYADDAGLRRRGDAQPWLAPGAV
;
A
#
# COMPACT_ATOMS: atom_id res chain seq x y z
N MET A 1 2.81 22.56 17.30
CA MET A 1 3.61 21.33 17.46
C MET A 1 3.92 20.85 16.05
N ARG A 2 5.15 20.45 15.72
CA ARG A 2 5.50 20.00 14.37
C ARG A 2 5.21 18.50 14.21
N ALA A 3 4.95 18.05 13.00
CA ALA A 3 5.04 16.62 12.70
C ALA A 3 6.51 16.22 12.56
N GLU A 4 6.83 14.98 12.89
CA GLU A 4 8.15 14.38 12.82
C GLU A 4 8.13 13.19 11.87
N ILE A 5 9.24 12.97 11.17
CA ILE A 5 9.44 11.84 10.30
C ILE A 5 10.85 11.27 10.49
N TYR A 6 10.95 9.97 10.73
CA TYR A 6 12.22 9.30 10.98
C TYR A 6 12.20 7.85 10.52
N GLU A 7 13.38 7.32 10.24
CA GLU A 7 13.56 5.89 9.97
C GLU A 7 13.65 5.11 11.27
N ASP A 8 13.11 3.91 11.28
CA ASP A 8 13.19 2.95 12.39
C ASP A 8 13.34 1.52 11.83
N LEU A 9 13.47 0.55 12.73
CA LEU A 9 13.53 -0.87 12.41
C LEU A 9 12.38 -1.62 13.06
N TRP A 10 11.76 -2.50 12.28
CA TRP A 10 10.76 -3.43 12.77
C TRP A 10 11.32 -4.85 12.76
N GLU A 11 11.61 -5.34 13.97
CA GLU A 11 11.95 -6.74 14.21
C GLU A 11 10.70 -7.60 14.15
N VAL A 12 10.66 -8.52 13.19
CA VAL A 12 9.51 -9.39 12.96
C VAL A 12 9.95 -10.78 12.55
N GLU A 13 9.23 -11.79 13.02
CA GLU A 13 9.46 -13.15 12.56
C GLU A 13 8.77 -13.34 11.20
N ALA A 14 9.53 -13.58 10.14
CA ALA A 14 8.99 -13.72 8.79
C ALA A 14 9.20 -15.14 8.26
N GLU A 15 8.14 -15.73 7.72
CA GLU A 15 8.25 -16.94 6.91
C GLU A 15 9.03 -16.63 5.62
N THR A 16 9.99 -17.49 5.32
CA THR A 16 10.88 -17.33 4.18
C THR A 16 10.28 -17.95 2.93
N PHE A 17 10.60 -17.36 1.78
CA PHE A 17 10.21 -17.90 0.49
C PHE A 17 11.35 -18.72 -0.10
N GLN A 18 11.00 -19.79 -0.81
CA GLN A 18 11.89 -20.46 -1.74
C GLN A 18 11.60 -19.99 -3.16
N THR A 19 12.65 -19.77 -3.95
CA THR A 19 12.52 -19.46 -5.37
C THR A 19 12.29 -20.74 -6.16
N LEU A 20 11.30 -20.73 -7.04
CA LEU A 20 11.09 -21.80 -8.01
C LEU A 20 11.88 -21.51 -9.31
N PRO A 21 12.12 -22.52 -10.16
CA PRO A 21 12.76 -22.29 -11.46
C PRO A 21 12.06 -21.17 -12.26
N PRO A 22 12.81 -20.30 -12.94
CA PRO A 22 12.21 -19.27 -13.80
C PRO A 22 11.32 -19.91 -14.86
N ASP A 23 10.12 -19.36 -15.01
CA ASP A 23 9.16 -19.77 -16.04
C ASP A 23 8.57 -18.51 -16.69
N ALA A 24 8.85 -18.33 -17.98
CA ALA A 24 8.37 -17.19 -18.75
C ALA A 24 6.85 -17.21 -18.98
N GLY A 25 6.21 -18.38 -18.83
CA GLY A 25 4.76 -18.53 -18.87
C GLY A 25 4.08 -18.27 -17.51
N HIS A 26 4.85 -18.17 -16.43
CA HIS A 26 4.29 -17.88 -15.11
C HIS A 26 3.93 -16.41 -15.00
N SER A 27 2.82 -16.12 -14.31
CA SER A 27 2.36 -14.77 -13.98
C SER A 27 3.40 -13.90 -13.24
N ALA A 28 4.42 -14.53 -12.63
CA ALA A 28 5.49 -13.88 -11.90
C ALA A 28 6.47 -13.15 -12.81
N TYR A 29 6.58 -13.54 -14.09
CA TYR A 29 7.49 -12.93 -15.05
C TYR A 29 7.33 -11.40 -15.06
N PRO A 30 8.43 -10.62 -15.00
CA PRO A 30 9.83 -11.01 -15.16
C PRO A 30 10.54 -11.48 -13.87
N TYR A 31 9.82 -11.61 -12.75
CA TYR A 31 10.38 -12.14 -11.50
C TYR A 31 10.32 -13.66 -11.42
N VAL A 32 11.11 -14.22 -10.50
CA VAL A 32 11.04 -15.64 -10.17
C VAL A 32 9.77 -15.96 -9.38
N PRO A 33 9.09 -17.08 -9.67
CA PRO A 33 8.02 -17.58 -8.83
C PRO A 33 8.56 -17.97 -7.44
N LEU A 34 7.68 -17.89 -6.46
CA LEU A 34 7.92 -18.12 -5.05
C LEU A 34 6.98 -19.21 -4.54
N ALA A 35 7.47 -19.99 -3.60
CA ALA A 35 6.64 -20.82 -2.73
C ALA A 35 7.01 -20.57 -1.27
N ALA A 36 6.08 -20.83 -0.37
CA ALA A 36 6.39 -20.90 1.05
C ALA A 36 7.46 -21.98 1.29
N SER A 37 8.49 -21.66 2.08
CA SER A 37 9.50 -22.65 2.49
C SER A 37 9.06 -23.50 3.68
N GLY A 38 8.09 -23.02 4.47
CA GLY A 38 7.72 -23.57 5.78
C GLY A 38 8.69 -23.21 6.92
N ALA A 39 9.77 -22.47 6.64
CA ALA A 39 10.72 -21.98 7.64
C ALA A 39 10.49 -20.49 7.93
N ALA A 40 10.71 -20.08 9.18
CA ALA A 40 10.64 -18.68 9.60
C ALA A 40 11.95 -18.24 10.27
N GLN A 41 12.26 -16.96 10.15
CA GLN A 41 13.42 -16.35 10.81
C GLN A 41 13.09 -14.94 11.28
N MET A 42 13.84 -14.45 12.27
CA MET A 42 13.77 -13.04 12.67
C MET A 42 14.42 -12.19 11.57
N VAL A 43 13.72 -11.12 11.15
CA VAL A 43 14.23 -10.14 10.19
C VAL A 43 14.01 -8.73 10.70
N SER A 44 14.96 -7.85 10.40
CA SER A 44 14.86 -6.42 10.65
C SER A 44 14.40 -5.73 9.36
N LEU A 45 13.16 -5.24 9.33
CA LEU A 45 12.63 -4.49 8.18
C LEU A 45 12.74 -2.99 8.44
N ARG A 46 13.21 -2.23 7.45
CA ARG A 46 13.24 -0.76 7.56
C ARG A 46 11.83 -0.21 7.53
N THR A 47 11.55 0.71 8.45
CA THR A 47 10.30 1.44 8.52
C THR A 47 10.56 2.94 8.52
N VAL A 48 9.53 3.69 8.15
CA VAL A 48 9.48 5.14 8.29
C VAL A 48 8.27 5.47 9.15
N VAL A 49 8.51 6.22 10.22
CA VAL A 49 7.48 6.64 11.16
C VAL A 49 7.13 8.09 10.89
N LEU A 50 5.83 8.39 10.73
CA LEU A 50 5.27 9.73 10.69
C LEU A 50 4.50 9.95 11.99
N GLU A 51 4.83 11.00 12.74
CA GLU A 51 4.27 11.22 14.06
C GLU A 51 3.94 12.69 14.30
N ASN A 52 2.84 12.96 14.99
CA ASN A 52 2.54 14.27 15.57
C ASN A 52 1.87 14.07 16.95
N GLN A 53 1.31 15.11 17.54
CA GLN A 53 0.66 15.02 18.85
C GLN A 53 -0.62 14.16 18.87
N TRP A 54 -1.15 13.78 17.70
CA TRP A 54 -2.43 13.10 17.55
C TRP A 54 -2.28 11.64 17.12
N THR A 55 -1.27 11.33 16.30
CA THR A 55 -1.14 10.00 15.70
C THR A 55 0.31 9.62 15.40
N ARG A 56 0.57 8.32 15.39
CA ARG A 56 1.82 7.71 14.92
C ARG A 56 1.51 6.66 13.87
N ILE A 57 2.14 6.77 12.71
CA ILE A 57 1.91 5.90 11.55
C ILE A 57 3.25 5.30 11.12
N THR A 58 3.29 3.97 11.00
CA THR A 58 4.49 3.23 10.60
C THR A 58 4.32 2.64 9.22
N VAL A 59 5.16 3.09 8.29
CA VAL A 59 5.21 2.63 6.90
C VAL A 59 6.41 1.71 6.74
N CYS A 60 6.28 0.59 6.02
CA CYS A 60 7.35 -0.37 5.79
C CYS A 60 7.74 -0.41 4.31
N PRO A 61 8.73 0.39 3.86
CA PRO A 61 9.23 0.34 2.49
C PRO A 61 9.76 -1.04 2.08
N ASP A 62 10.31 -1.82 3.01
CA ASP A 62 10.78 -3.17 2.73
C ASP A 62 9.63 -4.19 2.52
N LEU A 63 8.39 -3.83 2.87
CA LEU A 63 7.18 -4.61 2.65
C LEU A 63 6.20 -3.86 1.75
N GLY A 64 6.67 -3.50 0.56
CA GLY A 64 5.85 -2.91 -0.48
C GLY A 64 5.40 -1.48 -0.18
N GLY A 65 5.94 -0.83 0.86
CA GLY A 65 5.48 0.46 1.35
C GLY A 65 4.20 0.38 2.20
N ALA A 66 3.87 -0.79 2.74
CA ALA A 66 2.64 -0.99 3.51
C ALA A 66 2.61 -0.14 4.79
N ILE A 67 1.42 0.35 5.18
CA ILE A 67 1.21 0.95 6.51
C ILE A 67 0.95 -0.21 7.48
N VAL A 68 1.94 -0.53 8.29
CA VAL A 68 1.92 -1.72 9.15
C VAL A 68 1.39 -1.43 10.55
N ALA A 69 1.48 -0.18 11.02
CA ALA A 69 0.89 0.25 12.27
C ALA A 69 0.33 1.68 12.18
N TRP A 70 -0.70 1.96 12.97
CA TRP A 70 -1.31 3.27 13.11
C TRP A 70 -1.90 3.37 14.51
N HIS A 71 -1.46 4.35 15.29
CA HIS A 71 -1.91 4.60 16.66
C HIS A 71 -2.59 5.98 16.78
N ASP A 72 -3.70 6.04 17.51
CA ASP A 72 -4.30 7.28 18.00
C ASP A 72 -3.67 7.64 19.36
N LEU A 73 -2.85 8.68 19.39
CA LEU A 73 -2.12 9.08 20.58
C LEU A 73 -3.00 9.83 21.60
N ARG A 74 -4.20 10.28 21.19
CA ARG A 74 -5.15 10.92 22.11
C ARG A 74 -5.80 9.91 23.04
N THR A 75 -6.09 8.72 22.53
CA THR A 75 -6.75 7.64 23.27
C THR A 75 -5.77 6.55 23.71
N GLY A 76 -4.59 6.48 23.09
CA GLY A 76 -3.62 5.40 23.30
C GLY A 76 -3.97 4.11 22.56
N GLU A 77 -5.00 4.14 21.70
CA GLU A 77 -5.48 2.96 20.98
C GLU A 77 -4.70 2.73 19.67
N ALA A 78 -4.50 1.45 19.34
CA ALA A 78 -3.99 1.04 18.04
C ALA A 78 -5.15 0.91 17.04
N ILE A 79 -5.12 1.71 15.98
CA ILE A 79 -6.01 1.59 14.82
C ILE A 79 -5.55 0.42 13.94
N LEU A 80 -4.24 0.31 13.70
CA LEU A 80 -3.59 -0.82 13.04
C LEU A 80 -2.40 -1.29 13.88
N THR A 81 -2.24 -2.59 14.04
CA THR A 81 -1.14 -3.18 14.81
C THR A 81 -0.22 -3.97 13.89
N ALA A 82 1.07 -3.67 13.95
CA ALA A 82 2.08 -4.42 13.23
C ALA A 82 2.10 -5.89 13.71
N PRO A 83 1.96 -6.89 12.82
CA PRO A 83 1.92 -8.28 13.23
C PRO A 83 3.27 -8.75 13.80
N LYS A 84 3.27 -9.56 14.86
CA LYS A 84 4.53 -10.13 15.38
C LYS A 84 5.15 -11.20 14.46
N ARG A 85 4.36 -11.74 13.53
CA ARG A 85 4.76 -12.75 12.56
C ARG A 85 4.20 -12.42 11.19
N LEU A 86 5.04 -12.45 10.16
CA LEU A 86 4.64 -12.40 8.76
C LEU A 86 4.49 -13.85 8.23
N ALA A 87 3.26 -14.35 8.26
CA ALA A 87 2.93 -15.67 7.72
C ALA A 87 2.81 -15.60 6.20
N SER A 88 3.43 -16.55 5.51
CA SER A 88 3.29 -16.71 4.07
C SER A 88 1.99 -17.43 3.75
N THR A 89 1.36 -17.06 2.64
CA THR A 89 0.18 -17.75 2.11
C THR A 89 0.42 -18.07 0.65
N SER A 90 0.00 -19.26 0.20
CA SER A 90 0.02 -19.59 -1.22
C SER A 90 -0.91 -18.67 -2.00
N GLY A 91 -0.46 -18.23 -3.17
CA GLY A 91 -1.22 -17.33 -4.03
C GLY A 91 -0.48 -16.03 -4.33
N GLY A 92 -1.22 -15.05 -4.83
CA GLY A 92 -0.67 -13.84 -5.44
C GLY A 92 0.12 -14.13 -6.73
N VAL A 93 0.55 -13.06 -7.39
CA VAL A 93 1.14 -13.16 -8.74
C VAL A 93 2.44 -13.95 -8.78
N ARG A 94 3.18 -13.99 -7.66
CA ARG A 94 4.42 -14.76 -7.55
C ARG A 94 4.23 -16.15 -6.96
N GLY A 95 3.02 -16.60 -6.61
CA GLY A 95 2.76 -17.93 -6.05
C GLY A 95 2.85 -18.03 -4.52
N ALA A 96 3.47 -17.04 -3.87
CA ALA A 96 3.35 -16.82 -2.43
C ALA A 96 3.27 -15.32 -2.11
N THR A 97 2.51 -14.97 -1.07
CA THR A 97 2.29 -13.59 -0.60
C THR A 97 2.27 -13.51 0.92
N VAL A 98 2.30 -12.28 1.45
CA VAL A 98 2.19 -11.93 2.88
C VAL A 98 1.22 -10.77 2.98
N ALA A 99 0.21 -10.91 3.83
CA ALA A 99 -0.72 -9.84 4.17
C ALA A 99 -0.25 -9.15 5.45
N ALA A 100 0.01 -7.84 5.39
CA ALA A 100 0.36 -7.05 6.56
C ALA A 100 -0.12 -5.61 6.41
N GLY A 101 -0.94 -5.15 7.37
CA GLY A 101 -1.43 -3.78 7.41
C GLY A 101 -2.18 -3.37 6.15
N LEU A 102 -2.07 -2.09 5.78
CA LEU A 102 -2.63 -1.53 4.55
C LEU A 102 -1.58 -1.56 3.44
N GLN A 103 -1.88 -2.25 2.34
CA GLN A 103 -0.97 -2.50 1.22
C GLN A 103 -1.49 -1.88 -0.07
N TRP A 104 -0.59 -1.27 -0.86
CA TRP A 104 -0.92 -0.66 -2.15
C TRP A 104 -1.24 -1.72 -3.21
N ARG A 105 -2.34 -1.53 -3.95
CA ARG A 105 -2.73 -2.39 -5.07
C ARG A 105 -2.70 -1.63 -6.38
N THR A 106 -2.30 -2.35 -7.42
CA THR A 106 -2.42 -1.95 -8.83
C THR A 106 -3.11 -3.08 -9.59
N TRP A 107 -3.73 -2.79 -10.73
CA TRP A 107 -4.44 -3.73 -11.61
C TRP A 107 -4.06 -3.48 -13.09
N PRO A 108 -4.27 -4.44 -14.02
CA PRO A 108 -5.16 -5.62 -13.94
C PRO A 108 -4.65 -6.79 -13.09
N ASP A 109 -3.33 -6.93 -12.95
CA ASP A 109 -2.71 -7.95 -12.08
C ASP A 109 -2.36 -7.36 -10.73
N GLU A 110 -2.50 -8.13 -9.65
CA GLU A 110 -1.97 -7.75 -8.34
C GLU A 110 -0.46 -7.41 -8.45
N ARG A 111 -0.01 -6.40 -7.71
CA ARG A 111 1.35 -5.87 -7.83
C ARG A 111 2.40 -6.98 -7.61
N ARG A 112 3.26 -7.24 -8.59
CA ARG A 112 4.23 -8.34 -8.52
C ARG A 112 5.18 -8.24 -7.32
N LEU A 113 5.52 -7.02 -6.87
CA LEU A 113 6.33 -6.77 -5.68
C LEU A 113 5.48 -6.37 -4.45
N MET A 114 4.27 -6.92 -4.29
CA MET A 114 3.44 -6.68 -3.08
C MET A 114 4.24 -6.80 -1.78
N THR A 115 5.11 -7.81 -1.69
CA THR A 115 5.95 -8.13 -0.53
C THR A 115 7.42 -7.71 -0.70
N GLY A 116 7.75 -6.99 -1.78
CA GLY A 116 9.10 -6.56 -2.09
C GLY A 116 9.40 -5.15 -1.61
N ARG A 117 10.68 -4.78 -1.62
CA ARG A 117 11.12 -3.41 -1.30
C ARG A 117 10.64 -2.42 -2.36
N VAL A 118 10.19 -1.25 -1.92
CA VAL A 118 9.94 -0.08 -2.76
C VAL A 118 10.95 1.02 -2.45
N ASP A 119 11.19 1.89 -3.43
CA ASP A 119 12.01 3.08 -3.21
C ASP A 119 11.23 4.09 -2.38
N PHE A 120 11.93 4.86 -1.53
CA PHE A 120 11.31 5.91 -0.76
C PHE A 120 12.21 7.12 -0.58
N ARG A 121 11.58 8.27 -0.26
CA ARG A 121 12.26 9.49 0.14
C ARG A 121 11.46 10.20 1.23
N ILE A 122 12.17 10.56 2.30
CA ILE A 122 11.66 11.41 3.38
C ILE A 122 11.82 12.87 2.97
N HIS A 123 10.77 13.65 3.19
CA HIS A 123 10.77 15.10 3.04
C HIS A 123 10.13 15.73 4.26
N ALA A 124 10.94 16.38 5.09
CA ALA A 124 10.45 17.28 6.12
C ALA A 124 10.45 18.68 5.51
N ASP A 125 9.31 19.35 5.55
CA ASP A 125 9.23 20.72 5.06
C ASP A 125 10.09 21.62 5.96
N GLU A 126 11.01 22.39 5.37
CA GLU A 126 11.89 23.31 6.12
C GLU A 126 11.14 24.60 6.52
N ASP A 127 9.97 24.85 5.90
CA ASP A 127 9.13 26.00 6.18
C ASP A 127 8.32 25.86 7.50
N GLU A 128 7.81 26.98 8.03
CA GLU A 128 7.09 27.06 9.32
C GLU A 128 5.84 26.17 9.42
N ALA A 129 5.35 25.63 8.30
CA ALA A 129 4.15 24.79 8.23
C ALA A 129 4.31 23.43 8.94
N GLY A 130 5.53 22.90 9.10
CA GLY A 130 5.81 21.76 9.98
C GLY A 130 5.14 20.43 9.60
N ALA A 131 4.70 20.29 8.34
CA ALA A 131 4.20 19.04 7.78
C ALA A 131 5.36 18.14 7.32
N VAL A 132 5.15 16.83 7.34
CA VAL A 132 6.14 15.85 6.89
C VAL A 132 5.54 14.94 5.83
N SER A 133 6.34 14.60 4.83
CA SER A 133 5.92 13.78 3.71
C SER A 133 6.87 12.61 3.46
N LEU A 134 6.29 11.45 3.19
CA LEU A 134 6.98 10.27 2.69
C LEU A 134 6.56 10.01 1.25
N PHE A 135 7.53 9.99 0.35
CA PHE A 135 7.35 9.57 -1.03
C PHE A 135 7.73 8.10 -1.17
N LEU A 136 6.88 7.32 -1.82
CA LEU A 136 7.11 5.93 -2.21
C LEU A 136 7.08 5.82 -3.73
N HIS A 137 7.89 4.94 -4.30
CA HIS A 137 7.99 4.74 -5.74
C HIS A 137 8.32 3.29 -6.12
N GLU A 138 7.73 2.81 -7.21
CA GLU A 138 8.08 1.55 -7.84
C GLU A 138 7.73 1.58 -9.33
N VAL A 139 8.65 1.05 -10.16
CA VAL A 139 8.37 0.71 -11.55
C VAL A 139 7.78 -0.71 -11.60
N LEU A 140 6.60 -0.86 -12.20
CA LEU A 140 5.89 -2.13 -12.25
C LEU A 140 6.56 -3.07 -13.26
N ALA A 141 7.39 -4.01 -12.82
CA ALA A 141 8.07 -4.88 -13.77
C ALA A 141 7.08 -5.71 -14.62
N GLY A 142 7.35 -5.76 -15.93
CA GLY A 142 6.46 -6.39 -16.92
C GLY A 142 5.27 -5.53 -17.36
N VAL A 143 5.06 -4.36 -16.75
CA VAL A 143 4.02 -3.40 -17.14
C VAL A 143 4.70 -2.06 -17.42
N PRO A 144 4.48 -1.40 -18.56
CA PRO A 144 5.11 -0.10 -18.82
C PRO A 144 4.38 1.00 -18.05
N ALA A 145 4.46 0.95 -16.72
CA ALA A 145 3.88 1.88 -15.79
C ALA A 145 4.70 1.95 -14.49
N HIS A 146 4.59 3.06 -13.77
CA HIS A 146 5.07 3.17 -12.39
C HIS A 146 3.98 3.74 -11.51
N TRP A 147 4.14 3.58 -10.20
CA TRP A 147 3.33 4.31 -9.24
C TRP A 147 4.18 5.12 -8.27
N THR A 148 3.59 6.21 -7.78
CA THR A 148 4.12 7.01 -6.69
C THR A 148 3.04 7.24 -5.65
N ALA A 149 3.36 7.13 -4.37
CA ALA A 149 2.50 7.60 -3.30
C ALA A 149 3.21 8.69 -2.49
N CYS A 150 2.54 9.81 -2.26
CA CYS A 150 2.97 10.81 -1.29
C CYS A 150 2.05 10.72 -0.07
N LEU A 151 2.62 10.43 1.09
CA LEU A 151 1.95 10.34 2.37
C LEU A 151 2.32 11.57 3.18
N THR A 152 1.39 12.49 3.40
CA THR A 152 1.65 13.71 4.19
C THR A 152 0.90 13.65 5.52
N LEU A 153 1.63 13.87 6.61
CA LEU A 153 1.07 14.11 7.92
C LEU A 153 1.20 15.61 8.25
N GLU A 154 0.06 16.27 8.41
CA GLU A 154 -0.01 17.66 8.85
C GLU A 154 0.23 17.74 10.37
N PRO A 155 0.85 18.80 10.90
CA PRO A 155 1.15 18.93 12.33
C PRO A 155 -0.06 18.89 13.25
N ASP A 156 -1.21 19.36 12.78
CA ASP A 156 -2.42 19.61 13.56
C ASP A 156 -3.58 18.66 13.21
N SER A 157 -3.33 17.63 12.39
CA SER A 157 -4.34 16.67 11.94
C SER A 157 -3.97 15.23 12.33
N ALA A 158 -4.95 14.43 12.74
CA ALA A 158 -4.78 12.98 12.91
C ALA A 158 -4.92 12.20 11.58
N ALA A 159 -5.28 12.87 10.49
CA ALA A 159 -5.50 12.25 9.19
C ALA A 159 -4.21 12.19 8.36
N LEU A 160 -3.98 11.05 7.74
CA LEU A 160 -2.94 10.90 6.72
C LEU A 160 -3.50 11.31 5.35
N ARG A 161 -2.90 12.31 4.71
CA ARG A 161 -3.21 12.63 3.31
C ARG A 161 -2.40 11.69 2.41
N VAL A 162 -3.09 11.03 1.48
CA VAL A 162 -2.46 10.14 0.50
C VAL A 162 -2.74 10.68 -0.90
N GLU A 163 -1.66 11.00 -1.63
CA GLU A 163 -1.72 11.24 -3.06
C GLU A 163 -1.08 10.06 -3.80
N PHE A 164 -1.90 9.25 -4.48
CA PHE A 164 -1.44 8.11 -5.27
C PHE A 164 -1.51 8.46 -6.76
N ARG A 165 -0.43 8.23 -7.49
CA ARG A 165 -0.37 8.38 -8.95
C ARG A 165 0.08 7.07 -9.58
N LEU A 166 -0.63 6.66 -10.62
CA LEU A 166 -0.27 5.54 -11.48
C LEU A 166 -0.09 6.09 -12.89
N GLN A 167 1.11 5.98 -13.45
CA GLN A 167 1.46 6.63 -14.71
C GLN A 167 1.84 5.57 -15.75
N ASN A 168 1.22 5.67 -16.93
CA ASN A 168 1.58 4.90 -18.11
C ASN A 168 2.86 5.47 -18.74
N LEU A 169 3.86 4.61 -18.94
CA LEU A 169 5.16 4.92 -19.55
C LEU A 169 5.23 4.54 -21.03
N SER A 170 4.15 3.98 -21.59
CA SER A 170 4.04 3.63 -23.01
C SER A 170 3.23 4.65 -23.79
N LEU A 171 3.34 4.57 -25.12
CA LEU A 171 2.48 5.30 -26.06
C LEU A 171 1.16 4.55 -26.35
N LEU A 172 0.96 3.37 -25.76
CA LEU A 172 -0.23 2.55 -25.95
C LEU A 172 -1.21 2.77 -24.81
N ALA A 173 -2.51 2.67 -25.08
CA ALA A 173 -3.50 2.66 -24.03
C ALA A 173 -3.27 1.44 -23.11
N LEU A 174 -3.16 1.69 -21.81
CA LEU A 174 -3.10 0.65 -20.79
C LEU A 174 -4.29 0.80 -19.86
N ARG A 175 -4.99 -0.31 -19.63
CA ARG A 175 -5.97 -0.37 -18.55
C ARG A 175 -5.23 -0.50 -17.24
N LEU A 176 -5.32 0.52 -16.40
CA LEU A 176 -4.66 0.60 -15.11
C LEU A 176 -5.69 0.97 -14.04
N ASP A 177 -5.64 0.31 -12.90
CA ASP A 177 -6.40 0.72 -11.70
C ASP A 177 -5.46 0.68 -10.48
N SER A 178 -5.84 1.39 -9.42
CA SER A 178 -5.09 1.52 -8.18
C SER A 178 -6.01 1.60 -6.96
N GLY A 179 -5.51 1.10 -5.82
CA GLY A 179 -6.22 1.10 -4.55
C GLY A 179 -5.33 0.61 -3.41
N PHE A 180 -5.96 0.16 -2.34
CA PHE A 180 -5.28 -0.54 -1.26
C PHE A 180 -6.09 -1.73 -0.77
N SER A 181 -5.46 -2.63 -0.04
CA SER A 181 -6.15 -3.64 0.77
C SER A 181 -5.67 -3.57 2.20
N LEU A 182 -6.51 -3.98 3.12
CA LEU A 182 -6.15 -4.16 4.52
C LEU A 182 -6.03 -5.66 4.80
N ALA A 183 -5.00 -6.09 5.52
CA ALA A 183 -4.90 -7.49 5.93
C ALA A 183 -6.18 -7.91 6.68
N GLY A 184 -6.92 -8.88 6.14
CA GLY A 184 -8.21 -9.33 6.68
C GLY A 184 -9.45 -8.58 6.18
N ALA A 185 -9.31 -7.59 5.27
CA ALA A 185 -10.44 -6.90 4.63
C ALA A 185 -10.14 -6.48 3.18
N GLU A 186 -11.08 -6.72 2.27
CA GLU A 186 -11.00 -6.22 0.89
C GLU A 186 -11.65 -4.84 0.75
N TRP A 187 -11.12 -4.02 -0.16
CA TRP A 187 -11.70 -2.73 -0.50
C TRP A 187 -13.02 -2.94 -1.26
N ASP A 188 -14.13 -2.36 -0.76
CA ASP A 188 -15.36 -2.14 -1.53
C ASP A 188 -15.47 -0.66 -1.92
N ALA A 189 -15.63 -0.38 -3.22
CA ALA A 189 -15.74 0.96 -3.77
C ALA A 189 -16.98 1.74 -3.28
N ASN A 190 -17.96 1.06 -2.67
CA ASN A 190 -19.24 1.66 -2.28
C ASN A 190 -19.35 2.07 -0.82
N LEU A 191 -18.44 1.66 0.08
CA LEU A 191 -18.55 2.04 1.49
C LEU A 191 -17.21 1.77 2.20
N CYS A 192 -16.61 2.79 2.82
CA CYS A 192 -15.67 2.54 3.90
C CYS A 192 -16.07 3.38 5.11
N SER A 193 -16.98 2.82 5.91
CA SER A 193 -17.17 3.22 7.30
C SER A 193 -16.79 2.04 8.19
N TRP A 194 -15.61 2.11 8.79
CA TRP A 194 -15.34 1.37 10.03
C TRP A 194 -15.33 2.38 11.18
N LEU A 195 -16.54 2.73 11.62
CA LEU A 195 -16.77 3.25 12.96
C LEU A 195 -17.15 2.05 13.83
N ALA A 196 -16.19 1.49 14.57
CA ALA A 196 -16.55 0.83 15.81
C ALA A 196 -16.92 1.98 16.79
N PRO A 197 -18.16 2.10 17.26
CA PRO A 197 -18.52 3.17 18.18
C PRO A 197 -17.69 3.02 19.46
N GLY A 198 -16.74 3.93 19.67
CA GLY A 198 -15.96 4.03 20.92
C GLY A 198 -14.51 3.53 20.88
N THR A 199 -14.03 2.99 19.76
CA THR A 199 -12.61 2.59 19.57
C THR A 199 -12.14 3.12 18.21
N GLY A 200 -11.03 3.86 18.14
CA GLY A 200 -10.57 4.55 16.93
C GLY A 200 -10.70 3.75 15.61
N GLY A 201 -11.06 4.40 14.51
CA GLY A 201 -11.33 3.76 13.23
C GLY A 201 -10.70 4.49 12.03
N LEU A 202 -10.59 3.79 10.89
CA LEU A 202 -10.13 4.36 9.62
C LEU A 202 -11.33 4.82 8.78
N GLY A 203 -11.32 6.10 8.42
CA GLY A 203 -12.24 6.68 7.44
C GLY A 203 -11.46 7.19 6.24
N VAL A 204 -11.98 6.98 5.03
CA VAL A 204 -11.35 7.41 3.79
C VAL A 204 -12.27 8.43 3.13
N VAL A 205 -11.77 9.65 2.93
CA VAL A 205 -12.52 10.70 2.24
C VAL A 205 -11.78 11.01 0.94
N PRO A 206 -12.33 10.65 -0.23
CA PRO A 206 -11.69 10.97 -1.51
C PRO A 206 -11.72 12.48 -1.72
N GLN A 207 -10.56 13.14 -1.64
CA GLN A 207 -10.50 14.60 -1.78
C GLN A 207 -10.58 15.08 -3.24
N ARG A 208 -10.21 14.25 -4.23
CA ARG A 208 -10.38 14.51 -5.67
C ARG A 208 -10.53 13.19 -6.45
N GLY A 209 -11.52 13.10 -7.33
CA GLY A 209 -11.74 11.94 -8.20
C GLY A 209 -10.78 11.93 -9.40
N ALA A 210 -10.18 10.78 -9.70
CA ALA A 210 -9.36 10.62 -10.90
C ALA A 210 -10.23 10.80 -12.16
N MET A 211 -9.67 11.48 -13.16
CA MET A 211 -10.18 11.42 -14.53
C MET A 211 -9.39 10.36 -15.27
N TYR A 212 -10.06 9.44 -15.95
CA TYR A 212 -9.43 8.53 -16.90
C TYR A 212 -9.92 8.84 -18.31
N ALA A 213 -9.10 8.58 -19.31
CA ALA A 213 -9.49 8.65 -20.71
C ALA A 213 -9.72 7.24 -21.22
N ASP A 214 -10.87 6.99 -21.84
CA ASP A 214 -11.12 5.83 -22.69
C ASP A 214 -11.32 6.27 -24.15
N ASP A 215 -11.52 5.32 -25.07
CA ASP A 215 -11.77 5.60 -26.49
C ASP A 215 -13.07 6.42 -26.71
N ALA A 216 -13.89 6.60 -25.68
CA ALA A 216 -15.12 7.38 -25.68
C ALA A 216 -14.99 8.75 -24.96
N GLY A 217 -13.82 9.09 -24.38
CA GLY A 217 -13.52 10.41 -23.82
C GLY A 217 -12.98 10.42 -22.38
N LEU A 218 -12.92 11.62 -21.79
CA LEU A 218 -12.51 11.83 -20.40
C LEU A 218 -13.70 11.51 -19.45
N ARG A 219 -13.51 10.58 -18.52
CA ARG A 219 -14.51 10.18 -17.52
C ARG A 219 -14.01 10.42 -16.10
N ARG A 220 -14.91 10.79 -15.20
CA ARG A 220 -14.63 10.94 -13.77
C ARG A 220 -14.94 9.64 -13.03
N ARG A 221 -14.04 9.21 -12.13
CA ARG A 221 -14.29 8.07 -11.25
C ARG A 221 -15.46 8.42 -10.30
N GLY A 222 -16.62 7.79 -10.53
CA GLY A 222 -17.92 8.09 -9.89
C GLY A 222 -19.11 7.93 -10.84
N ASP A 223 -18.89 7.98 -12.16
CA ASP A 223 -19.94 7.86 -13.18
C ASP A 223 -20.11 6.42 -13.72
N ALA A 224 -19.34 5.45 -13.22
CA ALA A 224 -19.42 4.06 -13.64
C ALA A 224 -20.40 3.29 -12.75
N GLN A 225 -21.43 2.74 -13.37
CA GLN A 225 -22.33 1.76 -12.76
C GLN A 225 -21.55 0.60 -12.11
N PRO A 226 -22.14 -0.10 -11.13
CA PRO A 226 -21.55 -1.33 -10.59
C PRO A 226 -21.49 -2.39 -11.70
N TRP A 227 -20.95 -3.58 -11.40
CA TRP A 227 -20.94 -4.78 -12.27
C TRP A 227 -19.80 -4.77 -13.33
N LEU A 228 -18.97 -5.81 -13.44
CA LEU A 228 -19.27 -7.24 -13.40
C LEU A 228 -18.15 -8.04 -12.72
N ALA A 229 -18.56 -8.98 -11.87
CA ALA A 229 -17.73 -10.08 -11.39
C ALA A 229 -17.21 -10.93 -12.58
N PRO A 230 -16.03 -11.56 -12.47
CA PRO A 230 -15.56 -12.48 -13.49
C PRO A 230 -16.36 -13.79 -13.39
N GLY A 231 -17.21 -14.09 -14.39
CA GLY A 231 -17.88 -15.39 -14.50
C GLY A 231 -19.28 -15.46 -15.10
N ALA A 232 -19.68 -14.57 -16.01
CA ALA A 232 -20.93 -14.71 -16.77
C ALA A 232 -20.67 -15.01 -18.25
N VAL A 233 -20.40 -16.29 -18.54
CA VAL A 233 -21.06 -17.05 -19.61
C VAL A 233 -21.50 -18.38 -18.98
#